data_AF-A0A0F5QFD8-F1
#
_entry.id   AF-A0A0F5QFD8-F1
#
_cell.length_a   1.000
_cell.length_b   1.000
_cell.length_c   1.000
_cell.angle_alpha   90.00
_cell.angle_beta   90.00
_cell.angle_gamma   90.00
#
_symmetry.space_group_name_H-M   'P 1'
#
loop_
_entity.id
_entity.type
_entity.pdbx_description
1 polymer ?
#
loop_
_entity_poly.entity_id
_entity_poly.type
_entity_poly.pdbx_seq_one_letter_code
_entity_poly.pdbx_strand_id
1 'polypeptide(L)' 'MIRATFAAALLIAAALLLSCAAAQKNGCNIKGNINTRGERIYHVPGQRYYNDTKISASHGERWFCTEAEARAAGWRRSKV' A
#
# COMPACT_ATOMS: atom_id res chain seq x y z
N MET A 1 -21.18 -36.11 19.19
CA MET A 1 -19.75 -35.72 19.04
C MET A 1 -19.56 -34.64 17.95
N ILE A 2 -20.45 -33.62 17.86
CA ILE A 2 -20.48 -32.64 16.73
C ILE A 2 -20.20 -31.19 17.18
N ARG A 3 -19.87 -30.98 18.46
CA ARG A 3 -19.72 -29.61 19.04
C ARG A 3 -18.32 -29.01 18.98
N ALA A 4 -17.29 -29.78 18.59
CA ALA A 4 -15.90 -29.33 18.64
C ALA A 4 -15.36 -28.75 17.31
N THR A 5 -16.02 -28.97 16.16
CA THR A 5 -15.53 -28.52 14.85
C THR A 5 -15.93 -27.08 14.49
N PHE A 6 -17.05 -26.56 15.04
CA PHE A 6 -17.52 -25.19 14.75
C PHE A 6 -16.69 -24.10 15.45
N ALA A 7 -16.12 -24.38 16.63
CA ALA A 7 -15.30 -23.43 17.37
C ALA A 7 -13.95 -23.18 16.68
N ALA A 8 -13.34 -24.21 16.08
CA ALA A 8 -12.07 -24.08 15.37
C ALA A 8 -12.18 -23.25 14.09
N ALA A 9 -13.28 -23.39 13.34
CA ALA A 9 -13.53 -22.61 12.11
C ALA A 9 -13.74 -21.11 12.40
N LEU A 10 -14.39 -20.78 13.52
CA LEU A 10 -14.61 -19.39 13.94
C LEU A 10 -13.32 -18.71 14.42
N LEU A 11 -12.42 -19.47 15.05
CA LEU A 11 -11.09 -18.98 15.47
C LEU A 11 -10.14 -18.77 14.28
N ILE A 12 -10.22 -19.61 13.23
CA ILE A 12 -9.43 -19.43 12.00
C ILE A 12 -9.89 -18.18 11.23
N ALA A 13 -11.21 -17.92 11.15
CA ALA A 13 -11.75 -16.71 10.53
C ALA A 13 -11.30 -15.43 11.27
N ALA A 14 -11.28 -15.45 12.61
CA ALA A 14 -10.77 -14.33 13.40
C ALA A 14 -9.27 -14.09 13.20
N ALA A 15 -8.45 -15.15 13.10
CA ALA A 15 -7.02 -15.03 12.83
C ALA A 15 -6.72 -14.45 11.42
N LEU A 16 -7.53 -14.78 10.42
CA LEU A 16 -7.45 -14.18 9.08
C LEU A 16 -7.84 -12.69 9.09
N LEU A 17 -8.82 -12.29 9.90
CA LEU A 17 -9.25 -10.90 10.05
C LEU A 17 -8.22 -10.02 10.80
N LEU A 18 -7.52 -10.58 11.80
CA LEU A 18 -6.49 -9.84 12.56
C LEU A 18 -5.18 -9.64 11.77
N SER A 19 -4.90 -10.48 10.77
CA SER A 19 -3.66 -10.42 9.99
C SER A 19 -3.60 -9.27 8.98
N CYS A 20 -4.74 -8.63 8.67
CA CYS A 20 -4.82 -7.47 7.77
C CYS A 20 -4.45 -6.16 8.49
N ALA A 21 -4.65 -6.08 9.81
CA ALA A 21 -4.50 -4.83 10.58
C ALA A 21 -3.06 -4.58 11.08
N ALA A 22 -2.20 -5.59 11.09
CA ALA A 22 -0.82 -5.48 11.59
C ALA A 22 0.16 -4.80 10.63
N ALA A 23 -0.22 -4.58 9.36
CA ALA A 23 0.58 -3.84 8.38
C ALA A 23 0.54 -2.30 8.59
N GLN A 24 -0.30 -1.81 9.51
CA GLN A 24 -0.78 -0.42 9.49
C GLN A 24 0.11 0.60 10.20
N LYS A 25 1.18 0.24 10.92
CA LYS A 25 1.77 1.17 11.91
C LYS A 25 3.21 1.63 11.72
N ASN A 26 3.87 1.40 10.59
CA ASN A 26 5.11 2.11 10.24
C ASN A 26 5.30 2.21 8.72
N GLY A 27 5.25 3.43 8.18
CA GLY A 27 6.02 3.77 6.98
C GLY A 27 5.38 3.41 5.64
N CYS A 28 4.21 3.98 5.32
CA CYS A 28 3.82 4.13 3.92
C CYS A 28 4.78 5.13 3.25
N ASN A 29 5.90 4.59 2.78
CA ASN A 29 7.09 5.31 2.32
C ASN A 29 7.20 5.29 0.80
N ILE A 30 6.12 4.92 0.10
CA ILE A 30 6.09 4.95 -1.36
C ILE A 30 5.32 6.21 -1.76
N LYS A 31 6.02 7.12 -2.43
CA LYS A 31 5.49 8.41 -2.85
C LYS A 31 4.88 8.30 -4.25
N GLY A 32 3.59 8.47 -4.40
CA GLY A 32 2.92 8.51 -5.70
C GLY A 32 2.64 9.93 -6.18
N ASN A 33 3.41 10.43 -7.16
CA ASN A 33 3.17 11.72 -7.83
C ASN A 33 2.56 11.61 -9.25
N ILE A 34 1.84 12.64 -9.66
CA ILE A 34 1.24 12.74 -11.00
C ILE A 34 1.97 13.85 -11.75
N ASN A 35 2.64 13.50 -12.85
CA ASN A 35 3.36 14.50 -13.62
C ASN A 35 2.42 15.41 -14.43
N THR A 36 2.96 16.45 -15.06
CA THR A 36 2.19 17.40 -15.88
C THR A 36 1.48 16.77 -17.08
N ARG A 37 1.87 15.55 -17.48
CA ARG A 37 1.22 14.76 -18.55
C ARG A 37 0.15 13.80 -18.02
N GLY A 38 -0.13 13.83 -16.71
CA GLY A 38 -1.10 12.95 -16.06
C GLY A 38 -0.58 11.54 -15.76
N GLU A 39 0.72 11.28 -15.93
CA GLU A 39 1.29 9.96 -15.62
C GLU A 39 1.41 9.76 -14.11
N ARG A 40 0.88 8.63 -13.63
CA ARG A 40 0.94 8.20 -12.23
C ARG A 40 2.23 7.45 -11.96
N ILE A 41 3.15 8.05 -11.21
CA ILE A 41 4.48 7.52 -10.96
C ILE A 41 4.66 7.32 -9.46
N TYR A 42 5.18 6.16 -9.05
CA TYR A 42 5.53 5.92 -7.66
C TYR A 42 7.04 5.85 -7.48
N HIS A 43 7.49 6.41 -6.35
CA HIS A 43 8.87 6.44 -5.91
C HIS A 43 9.05 5.65 -4.62
N VAL A 44 10.10 4.84 -4.55
CA VAL A 44 10.50 4.08 -3.35
C VAL A 44 11.73 4.72 -2.69
N PRO A 45 11.96 4.52 -1.39
CA PRO A 45 13.16 5.02 -0.72
C PRO A 45 14.43 4.52 -1.42
N GLY A 46 15.43 5.40 -1.54
CA GLY A 46 16.70 5.12 -2.22
C GLY A 46 16.74 5.49 -3.72
N GLN A 47 15.60 5.87 -4.32
CA GLN A 47 15.59 6.44 -5.67
C GLN A 47 16.08 7.89 -5.69
N ARG A 48 16.67 8.31 -6.81
CA ARG A 48 17.31 9.62 -6.96
C ARG A 48 16.38 10.77 -6.56
N TYR A 49 15.14 10.73 -7.03
CA TYR A 49 14.17 11.80 -6.81
C TYR A 49 13.23 11.56 -5.63
N TYR A 50 13.47 10.52 -4.82
CA TYR A 50 12.56 10.21 -3.72
C TYR A 50 12.41 11.37 -2.74
N ASN A 51 13.50 12.07 -2.40
CA ASN A 51 13.48 13.19 -1.46
C ASN A 51 12.84 14.46 -2.07
N ASP A 52 13.06 14.69 -3.36
CA ASP A 52 12.55 15.86 -4.08
C ASP A 52 11.06 15.77 -4.38
N THR A 53 10.54 14.55 -4.57
CA THR A 53 9.11 14.32 -4.82
C THR A 53 8.30 14.73 -3.58
N LYS A 54 7.50 15.79 -3.74
CA LYS A 54 6.49 16.23 -2.77
C LYS A 54 5.13 15.72 -3.22
N ILE A 55 4.34 15.24 -2.27
CA ILE A 55 3.02 14.68 -2.52
C ILE A 55 1.95 15.71 -2.20
N SER A 56 1.10 16.00 -3.18
CA SER A 56 0.00 16.93 -3.10
C SER A 56 -1.34 16.20 -3.28
N ALA A 57 -2.04 15.95 -2.17
CA ALA A 57 -3.32 15.26 -2.18
C ALA A 57 -4.39 15.96 -3.04
N SER A 58 -4.33 17.29 -3.17
CA SER A 58 -5.24 18.07 -4.02
C SER A 58 -5.09 17.77 -5.51
N HIS A 59 -3.92 17.29 -5.95
CA HIS A 59 -3.66 16.86 -7.32
C HIS A 59 -3.93 15.36 -7.53
N GLY A 60 -4.49 14.66 -6.53
CA GLY A 60 -4.71 13.21 -6.58
C GLY A 60 -3.46 12.38 -6.33
N GLU A 61 -2.37 13.00 -5.88
CA GLU A 61 -1.14 12.34 -5.46
C GLU A 61 -1.33 11.71 -4.08
N ARG A 62 -0.68 10.57 -3.81
CA ARG A 62 -0.85 9.88 -2.54
C ARG A 62 0.33 9.00 -2.17
N TRP A 63 0.36 8.62 -0.91
CA TRP A 63 1.30 7.65 -0.38
C TRP A 63 0.75 6.23 -0.48
N PHE A 64 1.65 5.28 -0.66
CA PHE A 64 1.38 3.85 -0.70
C PHE A 64 2.21 3.14 0.35
N CYS A 65 1.70 2.02 0.85
CA CYS A 65 2.41 1.23 1.83
C CYS A 65 3.17 0.07 1.19
N THR A 66 2.73 -0.37 0.01
CA THR A 66 3.44 -1.38 -0.80
C THR A 66 3.46 -1.01 -2.26
N GLU A 67 4.46 -1.51 -3.00
CA GLU A 67 4.50 -1.32 -4.44
C GLU A 67 3.37 -2.05 -5.15
N ALA A 68 2.90 -3.17 -4.60
CA ALA A 68 1.78 -3.91 -5.13
C ALA A 68 0.50 -3.06 -5.11
N GLU A 69 0.27 -2.32 -4.01
CA GLU A 69 -0.83 -1.36 -3.90
C GLU A 69 -0.71 -0.24 -4.94
N ALA A 70 0.50 0.32 -5.12
CA ALA A 70 0.74 1.35 -6.14
C ALA A 70 0.42 0.84 -7.55
N ARG A 71 0.91 -0.35 -7.91
CA ARG A 71 0.63 -0.97 -9.22
C ARG A 71 -0.85 -1.30 -9.39
N ALA A 72 -1.51 -1.84 -8.37
CA ALA A 72 -2.94 -2.14 -8.40
C ALA A 72 -3.78 -0.87 -8.60
N ALA A 73 -3.32 0.27 -8.07
CA ALA A 73 -3.94 1.57 -8.29
C ALA A 73 -3.61 2.22 -9.65
N GLY A 74 -2.89 1.51 -10.53
CA GLY A 74 -2.51 1.98 -11.87
C GLY A 74 -1.28 2.89 -11.89
N TRP A 75 -0.40 2.80 -10.91
CA TRP A 75 0.83 3.60 -10.83
C TRP A 75 2.01 2.79 -11.36
N ARG A 76 2.88 3.44 -12.13
CA ARG A 76 4.13 2.83 -12.62
C ARG A 76 5.33 3.25 -11.77
N ARG A 77 6.35 2.39 -11.67
CA ARG A 77 7.59 2.72 -10.96
C ARG A 77 8.33 3.87 -11.65
N SER A 78 8.98 4.74 -10.88
CA SER A 78 10.00 5.65 -11.40
C SER A 78 11.13 4.86 -12.08
N LYS A 79 11.56 5.32 -13.27
CA LYS A 79 12.64 4.70 -14.05
C LYS A 79 14.04 5.09 -13.55
N VAL A 80 14.11 6.02 -12.60
CA VAL A 80 15.29 6.75 -12.13
C VAL A 80 15.28 6.90 -10.61
#